data_AF-A0A523ZPW9-F1
#
_entry.id   AF-A0A523ZPW9-F1
#
_cell.length_a   1.000
_cell.length_b   1.000
_cell.length_c   1.000
_cell.angle_alpha   90.00
_cell.angle_beta   90.00
_cell.angle_gamma   90.00
#
_symmetry.space_group_name_H-M   'P 1'
#
loop_
_entity.id
_entity.type
_entity.pdbx_description
1 polymer ?
#
loop_
_entity_poly.entity_id
_entity_poly.type
_entity_poly.pdbx_seq_one_letter_code
_entity_poly.pdbx_strand_id
1 'polypeptide(L)' 'MSKTSKAERTEVYKDHRVQLFLSKFVSGELSELNPVYDPKYGYKYPVVEAIVGEARITEEFLKVPL' A
#
# COMPACT_ATOMS: atom_id res chain seq x y z
N MET A 1 -2.49 19.11 4.04
CA MET A 1 -3.21 19.66 2.86
C MET A 1 -2.19 19.96 1.77
N SER A 2 -1.33 18.99 1.45
CA SER A 2 -0.41 19.12 0.34
C SER A 2 -1.19 18.86 -0.95
N LYS A 3 -1.27 19.87 -1.83
CA LYS A 3 -1.66 19.66 -3.22
C LYS A 3 -0.50 18.92 -3.90
N THR A 4 -0.44 17.60 -3.73
CA THR A 4 0.51 16.78 -4.49
C THR A 4 0.24 17.01 -5.97
N SER A 5 1.26 17.48 -6.67
CA SER A 5 1.16 17.83 -8.07
C SER A 5 0.82 16.58 -8.91
N LYS A 6 0.18 16.79 -10.06
CA LYS A 6 -0.09 15.70 -11.01
C LYS A 6 1.19 14.94 -11.40
N ALA A 7 2.33 15.63 -11.43
CA ALA A 7 3.64 15.04 -11.68
C ALA A 7 4.04 14.06 -10.56
N GLU A 8 3.95 14.46 -9.29
CA GLU A 8 4.29 13.59 -8.15
C GLU A 8 3.40 12.34 -8.08
N ARG A 9 2.11 12.45 -8.40
CA ARG A 9 1.22 11.27 -8.50
C ARG A 9 1.65 10.31 -9.60
N THR A 10 2.16 10.83 -10.71
CA THR A 10 2.60 10.02 -11.85
C THR A 10 3.86 9.22 -11.51
N GLU A 11 4.76 9.77 -10.70
CA GLU A 11 5.95 9.04 -10.23
C GLU A 11 5.60 7.86 -9.33
N VAL A 12 4.58 8.00 -8.46
CA VAL A 12 4.11 6.88 -7.61
C VAL A 12 3.60 5.71 -8.45
N TYR A 13 2.91 5.96 -9.56
CA TYR A 13 2.43 4.89 -10.45
C TYR A 13 3.55 4.17 -11.23
N LYS A 14 4.78 4.69 -11.26
CA LYS A 14 5.92 3.98 -11.87
C LYS A 14 6.49 2.89 -10.96
N ASP A 15 6.22 2.94 -9.66
CA ASP A 15 6.66 1.90 -8.74
C ASP A 15 5.88 0.60 -9.01
N HIS A 16 6.62 -0.46 -9.34
CA HIS A 16 6.06 -1.79 -9.60
C HIS A 16 5.21 -2.33 -8.44
N ARG A 17 5.58 -2.03 -7.19
CA ARG A 17 4.84 -2.46 -5.99
C ARG A 17 3.48 -1.79 -5.92
N VAL A 18 3.41 -0.52 -6.31
CA VAL A 18 2.13 0.22 -6.41
C VAL A 18 1.26 -0.37 -7.50
N GLN A 19 1.84 -0.67 -8.68
CA GLN A 19 1.10 -1.29 -9.78
C GLN A 19 0.55 -2.67 -9.38
N LEU A 20 1.36 -3.50 -8.72
CA LEU A 20 0.94 -4.82 -8.24
C LEU A 20 -0.14 -4.71 -7.15
N PHE A 21 -0.03 -3.74 -6.26
CA PHE A 21 -1.04 -3.50 -5.24
C PHE A 21 -2.38 -3.08 -5.87
N LEU A 22 -2.36 -2.13 -6.80
CA LEU A 22 -3.57 -1.67 -7.49
C LEU A 22 -4.17 -2.74 -8.41
N SER A 23 -3.35 -3.58 -9.05
CA SER A 23 -3.85 -4.64 -9.93
C SER A 23 -4.71 -5.65 -9.18
N LYS A 24 -4.46 -5.89 -7.88
CA LYS A 24 -5.30 -6.76 -7.03
C LYS A 24 -6.72 -6.20 -6.85
N PHE A 25 -6.87 -4.88 -6.78
CA PHE A 25 -8.19 -4.25 -6.75
C PHE A 25 -8.90 -4.36 -8.10
N VAL A 26 -8.16 -4.09 -9.18
CA VAL A 26 -8.70 -4.14 -10.55
C VAL A 26 -9.12 -5.57 -10.94
N SER A 27 -8.37 -6.58 -10.50
CA SER A 27 -8.69 -7.98 -10.76
C SER A 27 -9.81 -8.52 -9.88
N GLY A 28 -10.22 -7.80 -8.83
CA GLY A 28 -11.15 -8.28 -7.82
C GLY A 28 -10.55 -9.28 -6.82
N GLU A 29 -9.23 -9.54 -6.89
CA GLU A 29 -8.52 -10.35 -5.89
C GLU A 29 -8.57 -9.70 -4.50
N LEU A 30 -8.60 -8.37 -4.45
CA LEU A 30 -8.69 -7.57 -3.23
C LEU A 30 -9.83 -6.56 -3.36
N SER A 31 -10.91 -6.76 -2.60
CA SER A 31 -12.03 -5.81 -2.55
C SER A 31 -11.81 -4.68 -1.54
N GLU A 32 -11.18 -5.00 -0.41
CA GLU A 32 -10.85 -4.03 0.64
C GLU A 32 -9.53 -4.38 1.32
N LEU A 33 -8.88 -3.37 1.89
CA LEU A 33 -7.67 -3.56 2.66
C LEU A 33 -8.00 -3.69 4.16
N ASN A 34 -8.13 -4.93 4.63
CA ASN A 34 -8.39 -5.21 6.03
C ASN A 34 -7.11 -5.44 6.83
N PRO A 35 -6.92 -4.72 7.96
CA PRO A 35 -5.85 -5.04 8.88
C PRO A 35 -6.13 -6.34 9.64
N VAL A 36 -5.08 -7.12 9.90
CA VAL A 36 -5.12 -8.31 10.76
C VAL A 36 -4.36 -8.02 12.04
N TYR A 37 -4.98 -8.25 13.20
CA TYR A 37 -4.34 -8.02 14.49
C TYR A 37 -3.31 -9.12 14.81
N ASP A 38 -2.07 -8.69 15.11
CA ASP A 38 -0.98 -9.51 15.62
C ASP A 38 -0.67 -9.08 17.08
N PRO A 39 -0.70 -9.98 18.07
CA PRO A 39 -0.48 -9.64 19.47
C PRO A 39 0.88 -9.01 19.79
N LYS A 40 1.89 -9.25 18.96
CA LYS A 40 3.27 -8.78 19.17
C LYS A 40 3.56 -7.47 18.47
N TYR A 41 2.88 -7.21 17.35
CA TYR A 41 3.21 -6.09 16.46
C TYR A 41 2.01 -5.16 16.16
N GLY A 42 0.81 -5.47 16.66
CA GLY A 42 -0.40 -4.71 16.40
C GLY A 42 -1.04 -5.06 15.06
N TYR A 43 -1.73 -4.10 14.43
CA TYR A 43 -2.40 -4.32 13.16
C TYR A 43 -1.40 -4.40 12.00
N LYS A 44 -1.52 -5.45 11.20
CA LYS A 44 -0.71 -5.72 10.01
C LYS A 44 -1.56 -5.71 8.75
N TYR A 45 -0.91 -5.58 7.61
CA TYR A 45 -1.55 -5.67 6.30
C TYR A 45 -0.89 -6.80 5.48
N PRO A 46 -1.24 -8.08 5.70
CA PRO A 46 -0.52 -9.21 5.11
C PRO A 46 -0.41 -9.16 3.58
N VAL A 47 -1.45 -8.67 2.90
CA VAL A 47 -1.44 -8.52 1.44
C VAL A 47 -0.42 -7.50 0.97
N VAL A 48 -0.22 -6.41 1.73
CA VAL A 48 0.76 -5.37 1.43
C VAL A 48 2.16 -5.84 1.82
N GLU A 49 2.30 -6.47 2.98
CA GLU A 49 3.55 -7.09 3.44
C GLU A 49 4.08 -8.12 2.42
N ALA A 50 3.20 -8.91 1.80
CA ALA A 50 3.56 -9.85 0.74
C ALA A 50 4.09 -9.17 -0.54
N ILE A 51 3.73 -7.91 -0.77
CA ILE A 51 4.18 -7.12 -1.93
C ILE A 51 5.49 -6.39 -1.62
N VAL A 52 5.61 -5.79 -0.44
CA VAL A 52 6.76 -4.93 -0.08
C VAL A 52 7.84 -5.67 0.72
N GLY A 53 7.57 -6.89 1.16
CA GLY A 53 8.50 -7.80 1.82
C GLY A 53 8.62 -7.63 3.34
N GLU A 54 8.49 -6.41 3.87
CA GLU A 54 8.70 -6.13 5.29
C GLU A 54 7.62 -5.22 5.90
N ALA A 55 7.29 -5.47 7.17
CA ALA A 55 6.27 -4.71 7.91
C ALA A 55 6.64 -3.21 8.07
N ARG A 56 7.92 -2.88 8.25
CA ARG A 56 8.37 -1.48 8.35
C ARG A 56 8.11 -0.70 7.05
N ILE A 57 8.38 -1.33 5.91
CA ILE A 57 8.16 -0.75 4.59
C ILE A 57 6.66 -0.65 4.29
N THR A 58 5.86 -1.56 4.84
CA THR A 58 4.39 -1.54 4.70
C THR A 58 3.78 -0.27 5.25
N GLU A 59 4.21 0.18 6.43
CA GLU A 59 3.74 1.45 7.00
C GLU A 59 4.11 2.64 6.12
N GLU A 60 5.34 2.70 5.61
CA GLU A 60 5.77 3.77 4.70
C GLU A 60 5.02 3.75 3.38
N PHE A 61 4.79 2.55 2.82
CA PHE A 61 4.08 2.35 1.57
C PHE A 61 2.61 2.79 1.64
N LEU A 62 1.97 2.60 2.80
CA LEU A 62 0.56 2.99 3.02
C LEU A 62 0.39 4.46 3.45
N LYS A 63 1.47 5.20 3.70
CA LYS A 63 1.36 6.64 3.99
C LYS A 63 0.92 7.39 2.74
N VAL A 64 -0.35 7.78 2.71
CA VAL A 64 -0.87 8.74 1.74
C VAL A 64 -0.47 10.15 2.17
N PRO A 65 0.08 11.00 1.29
CA PRO A 65 0.31 12.41 1.62
C PRO A 65 -1.04 13.13 1.86
N LEU A 66 -1.21 13.73 3.05
CA LEU A 66 -2.38 14.52 3.47
C LEU A 66 -2.27 16.02 3.12
#